data_AF-J2T9Z8-F1
#
_entry.id   AF-J2T9Z8-F1
#
_cell.length_a   1.000
_cell.length_b   1.000
_cell.length_c   1.000
_cell.angle_alpha   90.00
_cell.angle_beta   90.00
_cell.angle_gamma   90.00
#
_symmetry.space_group_name_H-M   'P 1'
#
loop_
_entity.id
_entity.type
_entity.pdbx_description
1 polymer ?
#
loop_
_entity_poly.entity_id
_entity_poly.type
_entity_poly.pdbx_seq_one_letter_code
_entity_poly.pdbx_strand_id
1 'polypeptide(L)'
;MENNKELTDLLALDLGINIVDRRPYAKEVFKWQDMDLLPHSSADTLLCEIFEWNGRNWRTTGNNLIGFLFSDGSLETVKNQLINVPKHPALIPDFEFTKESMIEYGLSLPSLFNIGVNGNIKNAKDFSVRVNGVTKSRITNIDAPGIEILRNYSSFTQNKSKTYRKNIKFNYLSTSLFYAESVEIYLEKDSGVGLEVSFQTQDVEVEAKLNTDTKKHFILKYSGNQAPFAAKFTKGKDFNIM
;
A
#
# COMPACT_ATOMS: atom_id res chain seq x y z
N MET A 1 36.84 -11.58 4.71
CA MET A 1 35.43 -11.17 4.92
C MET A 1 35.10 -10.99 6.42
N GLU A 2 36.09 -10.85 7.32
CA GLU A 2 35.85 -10.71 8.78
C GLU A 2 35.57 -9.27 9.24
N ASN A 3 36.02 -8.25 8.50
CA ASN A 3 36.06 -6.86 8.99
C ASN A 3 34.69 -6.15 9.11
N ASN A 4 33.65 -6.60 8.42
CA ASN A 4 32.32 -5.95 8.49
C ASN A 4 31.49 -6.41 9.69
N LYS A 5 31.73 -7.63 10.18
CA LYS A 5 30.91 -8.22 11.23
C LYS A 5 31.22 -7.58 12.59
N GLU A 6 32.50 -7.45 12.93
CA GLU A 6 32.94 -6.79 14.17
C GLU A 6 32.52 -5.32 14.23
N LEU A 7 32.59 -4.60 13.10
CA LEU A 7 32.12 -3.22 13.00
C LEU A 7 30.61 -3.10 13.21
N THR A 8 29.84 -4.04 12.65
CA THR A 8 28.39 -4.10 12.82
C THR A 8 28.01 -4.46 14.26
N ASP A 9 28.75 -5.38 14.89
CA ASP A 9 28.55 -5.81 16.27
C ASP A 9 28.90 -4.69 17.27
N LEU A 10 29.97 -3.91 17.01
CA LEU A 10 30.32 -2.73 17.81
C LEU A 10 29.28 -1.61 17.67
N LEU A 11 28.79 -1.35 16.45
CA LEU A 11 27.70 -0.39 16.21
C LEU A 11 26.40 -0.82 16.89
N ALA A 12 26.07 -2.11 16.82
CA ALA A 12 24.92 -2.69 17.50
C ALA A 12 25.01 -2.53 19.03
N LEU A 13 26.21 -2.76 19.59
CA LEU A 13 26.50 -2.58 21.01
C LEU A 13 26.37 -1.13 21.45
N ASP A 14 26.98 -0.19 20.71
CA ASP A 14 26.95 1.25 21.02
C ASP A 14 25.54 1.84 20.93
N LEU A 15 24.75 1.39 19.95
CA LEU A 15 23.38 1.85 19.73
C LEU A 15 22.35 1.09 20.58
N GLY A 16 22.74 0.01 21.25
CA GLY A 16 21.83 -0.86 22.00
C GLY A 16 20.76 -1.52 21.12
N ILE A 17 21.03 -1.69 19.83
CA ILE A 17 20.09 -2.29 18.86
C ILE A 17 20.73 -3.49 18.20
N ASN A 18 19.94 -4.51 17.90
CA ASN A 18 20.42 -5.65 17.14
C ASN A 18 20.37 -5.31 15.64
N ILE A 19 21.52 -5.13 15.00
CA ILE A 19 21.58 -4.85 13.56
C ILE A 19 21.41 -6.18 12.82
N VAL A 20 20.27 -6.36 12.17
CA VAL A 20 19.95 -7.58 11.44
C VAL A 20 20.25 -7.39 9.96
N ASP A 21 21.16 -8.20 9.41
CA ASP A 21 21.47 -8.24 7.98
C ASP A 21 20.38 -9.02 7.21
N ARG A 22 19.20 -8.41 7.10
CA ARG A 22 18.08 -8.89 6.29
C ARG A 22 17.27 -7.72 5.78
N ARG A 23 16.40 -7.97 4.80
CA ARG A 23 15.36 -7.02 4.44
C ARG A 23 14.39 -6.83 5.62
N PRO A 24 13.96 -5.60 5.91
CA PRO A 24 12.92 -5.38 6.91
C PRO A 24 11.64 -6.08 6.50
N TYR A 25 10.91 -6.59 7.49
CA TYR A 25 9.60 -7.17 7.27
C TYR A 25 8.59 -6.05 7.05
N ALA A 26 7.56 -6.32 6.27
CA ALA A 26 6.48 -5.38 5.98
C ALA A 26 5.91 -4.74 7.27
N LYS A 27 5.77 -5.52 8.34
CA LYS A 27 5.31 -5.04 9.66
C LYS A 27 6.17 -3.96 10.29
N GLU A 28 7.48 -4.05 10.09
CA GLU A 28 8.47 -3.11 10.64
C GLU A 28 8.37 -1.79 9.88
N VAL A 29 8.27 -1.88 8.55
CA VAL A 29 8.12 -0.72 7.67
C VAL A 29 6.80 0.01 7.89
N PHE A 30 5.68 -0.71 7.96
CA PHE A 30 4.36 -0.09 8.11
C PHE A 30 4.21 0.63 9.45
N LYS A 31 4.75 0.06 10.52
CA LYS A 31 4.79 0.71 11.83
C LYS A 31 5.65 1.97 11.80
N TRP A 32 6.78 1.96 11.10
CA TRP A 32 7.68 3.10 11.02
C TRP A 32 7.08 4.25 10.17
N GLN A 33 6.45 3.91 9.06
CA GLN A 33 5.95 4.89 8.08
C GLN A 33 4.50 5.31 8.32
N ASP A 34 3.83 4.71 9.32
CA ASP A 34 2.42 4.94 9.63
C ASP A 34 1.55 4.69 8.39
N MET A 35 1.80 3.53 7.76
CA MET A 35 1.11 3.08 6.55
C MET A 35 0.18 1.93 6.88
N ASP A 36 -0.97 1.93 6.24
CA ASP A 36 -1.96 0.88 6.35
C ASP A 36 -2.16 0.20 5.00
N LEU A 37 -2.30 -1.12 5.04
CA LEU A 37 -2.56 -1.93 3.87
C LEU A 37 -3.99 -1.73 3.37
N LEU A 38 -4.16 -1.74 2.05
CA LEU A 38 -5.49 -1.66 1.45
C LEU A 38 -6.18 -3.04 1.47
N PRO A 39 -7.46 -3.10 1.86
CA PRO A 39 -8.20 -4.35 2.07
C PRO A 39 -8.61 -5.08 0.77
N HIS A 40 -8.64 -4.41 -0.38
CA HIS A 40 -9.10 -4.93 -1.67
C HIS A 40 -8.23 -4.43 -2.83
N SER A 41 -8.31 -5.11 -3.98
CA SER A 41 -7.75 -4.63 -5.26
C SER A 41 -8.22 -3.20 -5.48
N SER A 42 -7.28 -2.29 -5.35
CA SER A 42 -7.44 -0.86 -5.16
C SER A 42 -7.42 -0.11 -6.48
N ALA A 43 -7.78 -0.77 -7.58
CA ALA A 43 -7.72 -0.21 -8.92
C ALA A 43 -8.47 1.14 -9.03
N ASP A 44 -9.52 1.32 -8.21
CA ASP A 44 -10.33 2.55 -8.14
C ASP A 44 -9.97 3.47 -6.97
N THR A 45 -8.93 3.15 -6.20
CA THR A 45 -8.56 3.93 -5.02
C THR A 45 -7.89 5.25 -5.41
N LEU A 46 -8.51 6.34 -4.97
CA LEU A 46 -8.04 7.69 -5.20
C LEU A 46 -7.59 8.32 -3.89
N LEU A 47 -6.77 9.37 -3.99
CA LEU A 47 -6.50 10.25 -2.86
C LEU A 47 -7.84 10.88 -2.39
N CYS A 48 -7.96 11.07 -1.09
CA CYS A 48 -9.14 11.47 -0.31
C CYS A 48 -10.35 10.53 -0.35
N GLU A 49 -10.20 9.29 -0.81
CA GLU A 49 -11.21 8.25 -0.62
C GLU A 49 -11.48 8.02 0.88
N ILE A 50 -12.75 7.74 1.21
CA ILE A 50 -13.22 7.64 2.58
C ILE A 50 -13.25 6.17 3.02
N PHE A 51 -12.57 5.91 4.13
CA PHE A 51 -12.48 4.61 4.77
C PHE A 51 -13.05 4.62 6.19
N GLU A 52 -13.65 3.50 6.56
CA GLU A 52 -14.11 3.20 7.90
C GLU A 52 -13.15 2.22 8.58
N TRP A 53 -12.84 2.48 9.84
CA TRP A 53 -12.04 1.56 10.66
C TRP A 53 -12.96 0.56 11.35
N ASN A 54 -12.75 -0.73 11.10
CA ASN A 54 -13.49 -1.81 11.76
C ASN A 54 -12.51 -2.73 12.51
N GLY A 55 -12.02 -2.26 13.65
CA GLY A 55 -11.14 -3.03 14.53
C GLY A 55 -9.72 -3.18 13.99
N ARG A 56 -9.43 -4.21 13.21
CA ARG A 56 -8.08 -4.42 12.63
C ARG A 56 -7.94 -3.99 11.18
N ASN A 57 -9.06 -3.76 10.48
CA ASN A 57 -9.06 -3.55 9.04
C ASN A 57 -9.76 -2.24 8.67
N TRP A 58 -9.29 -1.65 7.58
CA TRP A 58 -9.96 -0.57 6.87
C TRP A 58 -10.99 -1.14 5.91
N ARG A 59 -12.09 -0.42 5.70
CA ARG A 59 -13.07 -0.74 4.65
C ARG A 59 -13.38 0.53 3.87
N THR A 60 -13.31 0.46 2.54
CA THR A 60 -13.80 1.57 1.70
C THR A 60 -15.29 1.76 1.92
N THR A 61 -15.72 3.02 2.03
CA THR A 61 -17.14 3.37 2.09
C THR A 61 -17.78 3.49 0.71
N GLY A 62 -16.99 3.34 -0.38
CA GLY A 62 -17.42 3.63 -1.75
C GLY A 62 -17.67 5.11 -2.03
N ASN A 63 -17.35 5.99 -1.07
CA ASN A 63 -17.48 7.44 -1.21
C ASN A 63 -16.11 8.11 -1.23
N ASN A 64 -16.01 9.23 -1.92
CA ASN A 64 -14.81 10.05 -1.92
C ASN A 64 -15.13 11.48 -1.48
N LEU A 65 -14.25 12.08 -0.68
CA LEU A 65 -14.30 13.47 -0.28
C LEU A 65 -14.54 14.41 -1.48
N ILE A 66 -13.88 14.19 -2.62
CA ILE A 66 -13.93 15.13 -3.75
C ILE A 66 -15.35 15.29 -4.28
N GLY A 67 -16.15 14.21 -4.26
CA GLY A 67 -17.56 14.24 -4.64
C GLY A 67 -18.45 15.08 -3.71
N PHE A 68 -18.00 15.35 -2.49
CA PHE A 68 -18.66 16.28 -1.58
C PHE A 68 -18.20 17.73 -1.75
N LEU A 69 -16.99 17.92 -2.30
CA LEU A 69 -16.34 19.24 -2.39
C LEU A 69 -16.56 19.93 -3.73
N PHE A 70 -16.74 19.17 -4.82
CA PHE A 70 -16.80 19.67 -6.18
C PHE A 70 -18.08 19.20 -6.87
N SER A 71 -18.72 20.10 -7.64
CA SER A 71 -19.91 19.80 -8.43
C SER A 71 -19.57 19.41 -9.87
N ASP A 72 -20.42 18.56 -10.45
CA ASP A 72 -20.43 17.96 -11.80
C ASP A 72 -19.22 18.28 -12.70
N GLY A 73 -19.16 19.48 -13.31
CA GLY A 73 -18.11 19.82 -14.28
C GLY A 73 -16.69 19.96 -13.70
N SER A 74 -16.57 20.33 -12.43
CA SER A 74 -15.27 20.44 -11.74
C SER A 74 -14.81 19.10 -11.16
N LEU A 75 -15.75 18.19 -10.85
CA LEU A 75 -15.46 16.91 -10.22
C LEU A 75 -14.61 16.00 -11.11
N GLU A 76 -14.97 15.84 -12.38
CA GLU A 76 -14.21 15.00 -13.31
C GLU A 76 -12.81 15.57 -13.59
N THR A 77 -12.68 16.88 -13.66
CA THR A 77 -11.38 17.54 -13.81
C THR A 77 -10.47 17.21 -12.62
N VAL A 78 -10.96 17.36 -11.38
CA VAL A 78 -10.16 17.08 -10.18
C VAL A 78 -9.86 15.59 -10.04
N LYS A 79 -10.81 14.69 -10.36
CA LYS A 79 -10.54 13.24 -10.38
C LYS A 79 -9.40 12.89 -11.33
N ASN A 80 -9.42 13.45 -12.54
CA ASN A 80 -8.34 13.24 -13.51
C ASN A 80 -7.01 13.80 -13.01
N GLN A 81 -7.00 14.96 -12.34
CA GLN A 81 -5.79 15.48 -11.71
C GLN A 81 -5.28 14.56 -10.59
N LEU A 82 -6.17 14.01 -9.77
CA LEU A 82 -5.83 13.10 -8.67
C LEU A 82 -5.22 11.78 -9.14
N ILE A 83 -5.77 11.20 -10.22
CA ILE A 83 -5.24 10.00 -10.87
C ILE A 83 -3.83 10.26 -11.41
N ASN A 84 -3.57 11.47 -11.90
CA ASN A 84 -2.31 11.84 -12.53
C ASN A 84 -1.34 12.58 -11.59
N VAL A 85 -1.59 12.54 -10.26
CA VAL A 85 -0.63 13.10 -9.29
C VAL A 85 0.73 12.42 -9.47
N PRO A 86 1.82 13.20 -9.63
CA PRO A 86 3.15 12.64 -9.78
C PRO A 86 3.52 11.69 -8.64
N LYS A 87 4.13 10.57 -9.01
CA LYS A 87 4.69 9.61 -8.05
C LYS A 87 6.13 10.01 -7.76
N HIS A 88 6.52 9.95 -6.48
CA HIS A 88 7.88 10.21 -6.04
C HIS A 88 8.45 8.99 -5.32
N PRO A 89 9.77 8.75 -5.35
CA PRO A 89 10.39 7.73 -4.52
C PRO A 89 9.99 7.93 -3.05
N ALA A 90 9.51 6.87 -2.41
CA ALA A 90 9.26 6.87 -0.98
C ALA A 90 10.59 6.58 -0.26
N LEU A 91 10.84 7.22 0.88
CA LEU A 91 11.97 6.89 1.77
C LEU A 91 11.67 5.60 2.55
N ILE A 92 11.35 4.55 1.81
CA ILE A 92 10.93 3.25 2.30
C ILE A 92 11.91 2.23 1.73
N PRO A 93 12.64 1.48 2.59
CA PRO A 93 13.51 0.43 2.10
C PRO A 93 12.69 -0.69 1.45
N ASP A 94 13.30 -1.42 0.53
CA ASP A 94 12.73 -2.66 0.02
C ASP A 94 12.42 -3.59 1.21
N PHE A 95 11.26 -4.23 1.18
CA PHE A 95 10.77 -5.02 2.31
C PHE A 95 10.12 -6.32 1.85
N GLU A 96 9.86 -7.22 2.80
CA GLU A 96 9.29 -8.52 2.49
C GLU A 96 8.10 -8.89 3.37
N PHE A 97 7.13 -9.54 2.75
CA PHE A 97 6.11 -10.33 3.41
C PHE A 97 6.60 -11.77 3.45
N THR A 98 6.80 -12.32 4.64
CA THR A 98 7.00 -13.77 4.84
C THR A 98 5.66 -14.47 5.02
N LYS A 99 5.65 -15.80 4.82
CA LYS A 99 4.52 -16.67 5.11
C LYS A 99 3.85 -16.36 6.46
N GLU A 100 4.65 -16.19 7.51
CA GLU A 100 4.18 -15.90 8.87
C GLU A 100 3.47 -14.56 8.92
N SER A 101 4.05 -13.52 8.32
CA SER A 101 3.45 -12.19 8.28
C SER A 101 2.11 -12.20 7.53
N MET A 102 2.02 -12.91 6.41
CA MET A 102 0.78 -13.01 5.63
C MET A 102 -0.33 -13.70 6.43
N ILE A 103 0.01 -14.77 7.17
CA ILE A 103 -0.94 -15.47 8.04
C ILE A 103 -1.38 -14.58 9.21
N GLU A 104 -0.44 -13.88 9.85
CA GLU A 104 -0.68 -13.01 11.00
C GLU A 104 -1.66 -11.88 10.67
N TYR A 105 -1.48 -11.24 9.52
CA TYR A 105 -2.33 -10.16 9.06
C TYR A 105 -3.67 -10.62 8.47
N GLY A 106 -3.91 -11.94 8.40
CA GLY A 106 -5.06 -12.49 7.68
C GLY A 106 -5.06 -12.07 6.20
N LEU A 107 -3.89 -11.76 5.66
CA LEU A 107 -3.73 -11.27 4.30
C LEU A 107 -3.97 -12.42 3.36
N SER A 108 -5.10 -12.37 2.67
CA SER A 108 -5.12 -12.88 1.32
C SER A 108 -4.25 -11.94 0.48
N LEU A 109 -2.99 -12.32 0.23
CA LEU A 109 -2.17 -11.78 -0.87
C LEU A 109 -2.96 -11.44 -2.16
N PRO A 110 -4.04 -12.18 -2.50
CA PRO A 110 -5.09 -11.80 -3.46
C PRO A 110 -5.43 -10.32 -3.61
N SER A 111 -5.38 -9.48 -2.56
CA SER A 111 -5.86 -8.11 -2.63
C SER A 111 -4.80 -7.04 -2.88
N LEU A 112 -3.53 -7.26 -2.52
CA LEU A 112 -2.55 -6.17 -2.46
C LEU A 112 -1.90 -5.82 -3.80
N PHE A 113 -1.81 -6.77 -4.73
CA PHE A 113 -0.96 -6.64 -5.91
C PHE A 113 -1.57 -7.29 -7.17
N ASN A 114 -2.90 -7.50 -7.19
CA ASN A 114 -3.56 -8.33 -8.22
C ASN A 114 -2.95 -9.76 -8.35
N ILE A 115 -2.31 -10.26 -7.28
CA ILE A 115 -1.70 -11.60 -7.18
C ILE A 115 -2.68 -12.52 -6.45
N GLY A 116 -3.37 -13.40 -7.18
CA GLY A 116 -4.14 -14.49 -6.59
C GLY A 116 -3.25 -15.56 -5.99
N VAL A 117 -3.62 -16.07 -4.82
CA VAL A 117 -3.06 -17.30 -4.25
C VAL A 117 -4.20 -18.27 -4.05
N ASN A 118 -4.12 -19.42 -4.73
CA ASN A 118 -5.12 -20.48 -4.63
C ASN A 118 -4.57 -21.61 -3.76
N GLY A 119 -5.32 -22.01 -2.73
CA GLY A 119 -4.88 -22.98 -1.72
C GLY A 119 -4.49 -22.35 -0.38
N ASN A 120 -4.09 -23.18 0.59
CA ASN A 120 -3.75 -22.75 1.94
C ASN A 120 -2.26 -22.42 2.06
N ILE A 121 -1.92 -21.13 2.22
CA ILE A 121 -0.54 -20.65 2.40
C ILE A 121 0.18 -21.34 3.57
N LYS A 122 -0.54 -21.81 4.59
CA LYS A 122 0.05 -22.58 5.71
C LYS A 122 0.78 -23.83 5.25
N ASN A 123 0.38 -24.40 4.11
CA ASN A 123 0.95 -25.61 3.53
C ASN A 123 2.16 -25.35 2.62
N ALA A 124 2.52 -24.08 2.36
CA ALA A 124 3.78 -23.75 1.72
C ALA A 124 4.95 -24.17 2.62
N LYS A 125 6.03 -24.68 2.05
CA LYS A 125 7.29 -24.88 2.79
C LYS A 125 7.97 -23.54 3.02
N ASP A 126 8.05 -22.73 1.97
CA ASP A 126 8.49 -21.34 2.04
C ASP A 126 7.61 -20.50 1.12
N PHE A 127 7.26 -19.29 1.56
CA PHE A 127 6.53 -18.34 0.75
C PHE A 127 6.93 -16.93 1.17
N SER A 128 7.47 -16.18 0.23
CA SER A 128 7.82 -14.78 0.47
C SER A 128 7.47 -13.91 -0.74
N VAL A 129 7.07 -12.69 -0.43
CA VAL A 129 6.76 -11.66 -1.42
C VAL A 129 7.58 -10.42 -1.09
N ARG A 130 8.52 -10.08 -1.97
CA ARG A 130 9.39 -8.92 -1.82
C ARG A 130 8.84 -7.76 -2.62
N VAL A 131 8.81 -6.60 -1.98
CA VAL A 131 8.33 -5.35 -2.58
C VAL A 131 9.54 -4.45 -2.77
N ASN A 132 9.76 -4.00 -4.00
CA ASN A 132 10.90 -3.15 -4.34
C ASN A 132 10.46 -1.83 -4.98
N GLY A 133 11.29 -0.80 -4.79
CA GLY A 133 11.12 0.49 -5.49
C GLY A 133 9.80 1.15 -5.13
N VAL A 134 9.57 1.38 -3.83
CA VAL A 134 8.32 1.96 -3.36
C VAL A 134 8.25 3.43 -3.76
N THR A 135 7.18 3.79 -4.45
CA THR A 135 6.83 5.17 -4.76
C THR A 135 5.59 5.60 -4.00
N LYS A 136 5.42 6.91 -3.86
CA LYS A 136 4.34 7.55 -3.13
C LYS A 136 3.75 8.67 -3.96
N SER A 137 2.42 8.69 -4.07
CA SER A 137 1.66 9.87 -4.48
C SER A 137 1.10 10.56 -3.25
N ARG A 138 1.25 11.89 -3.21
CA ARG A 138 0.76 12.74 -2.13
C ARG A 138 0.13 13.99 -2.75
N ILE A 139 -1.00 14.41 -2.20
CA ILE A 139 -1.51 15.75 -2.44
C ILE A 139 -0.72 16.71 -1.55
N THR A 140 -0.12 17.75 -2.13
CA THR A 140 0.49 18.87 -1.40
C THR A 140 -0.47 20.04 -1.37
N ASN A 141 -0.38 20.89 -0.34
CA ASN A 141 -1.22 22.09 -0.20
C ASN A 141 -0.67 23.32 -0.95
N ILE A 142 0.39 23.14 -1.75
CA ILE A 142 1.06 24.22 -2.49
C ILE A 142 0.73 24.23 -3.99
N ASP A 143 0.21 23.11 -4.51
CA ASP A 143 -0.11 22.95 -5.92
C ASP A 143 -1.56 22.47 -6.10
N ALA A 144 -2.08 22.63 -7.32
CA ALA A 144 -3.34 22.00 -7.70
C ALA A 144 -3.15 20.47 -7.86
N PRO A 145 -4.12 19.64 -7.47
CA PRO A 145 -5.46 19.99 -6.95
C PRO A 145 -5.52 20.27 -5.43
N GLY A 146 -4.42 20.18 -4.71
CA GLY A 146 -4.43 20.19 -3.24
C GLY A 146 -4.87 21.49 -2.60
N ILE A 147 -4.47 22.65 -3.15
CA ILE A 147 -4.98 23.96 -2.71
C ILE A 147 -6.52 24.01 -2.80
N GLU A 148 -7.08 23.55 -3.92
CA GLU A 148 -8.52 23.60 -4.19
C GLU A 148 -9.30 22.68 -3.25
N ILE A 149 -8.78 21.46 -3.04
CA ILE A 149 -9.34 20.48 -2.11
C ILE A 149 -9.36 21.08 -0.71
N LEU A 150 -8.26 21.65 -0.22
CA LEU A 150 -8.18 22.22 1.13
C LEU A 150 -9.15 23.41 1.30
N ARG A 151 -9.20 24.31 0.32
CA ARG A 151 -10.11 25.47 0.33
C ARG A 151 -11.57 25.04 0.37
N ASN A 152 -11.97 24.13 -0.51
CA ASN A 152 -13.34 23.65 -0.59
C ASN A 152 -13.70 22.80 0.63
N TYR A 153 -12.75 22.03 1.16
CA TYR A 153 -12.93 21.27 2.39
C TYR A 153 -13.24 22.19 3.57
N SER A 154 -12.43 23.24 3.77
CA SER A 154 -12.66 24.22 4.84
C SER A 154 -14.07 24.84 4.73
N SER A 155 -14.46 25.29 3.53
CA SER A 155 -15.81 25.82 3.28
C SER A 155 -16.92 24.78 3.54
N PHE A 156 -16.71 23.53 3.13
CA PHE A 156 -17.67 22.44 3.31
C PHE A 156 -17.92 22.11 4.79
N THR A 157 -16.87 22.10 5.63
CA THR A 157 -17.02 21.83 7.06
C THR A 157 -17.91 22.86 7.77
N GLN A 158 -17.89 24.11 7.31
CA GLN A 158 -18.71 25.20 7.82
C GLN A 158 -20.13 25.16 7.24
N ASN A 159 -20.25 25.07 5.92
CA ASN A 159 -21.52 25.23 5.20
C ASN A 159 -22.40 23.97 5.16
N LYS A 160 -21.80 22.77 5.25
CA LYS A 160 -22.49 21.46 5.16
C LYS A 160 -22.19 20.57 6.37
N SER A 161 -22.21 21.18 7.56
CA SER A 161 -21.81 20.55 8.82
C SER A 161 -22.51 19.21 9.13
N LYS A 162 -23.80 19.05 8.79
CA LYS A 162 -24.54 17.78 8.99
C LYS A 162 -23.98 16.65 8.11
N THR A 163 -23.78 16.91 6.82
CA THR A 163 -23.20 15.95 5.87
C THR A 163 -21.77 15.62 6.24
N TYR A 164 -20.97 16.63 6.59
CA TYR A 164 -19.62 16.45 7.10
C TYR A 164 -19.56 15.52 8.32
N ARG A 165 -20.40 15.78 9.34
CA ARG A 165 -20.45 14.95 10.56
C ARG A 165 -20.88 13.52 10.28
N LYS A 166 -21.77 13.31 9.30
CA LYS A 166 -22.30 11.98 8.95
C LYS A 166 -21.29 11.16 8.15
N ASN A 167 -20.61 11.76 7.18
CA ASN A 167 -19.88 11.00 6.16
C ASN A 167 -18.35 11.12 6.26
N ILE A 168 -17.81 12.17 6.91
CA ILE A 168 -16.37 12.47 6.86
C ILE A 168 -15.74 12.58 8.26
N LYS A 169 -16.35 13.31 9.21
CA LYS A 169 -15.73 13.66 10.51
C LYS A 169 -15.12 12.48 11.27
N PHE A 170 -15.82 11.35 11.29
CA PHE A 170 -15.45 10.14 12.03
C PHE A 170 -14.79 9.07 11.17
N ASN A 171 -14.73 9.31 9.86
CA ASN A 171 -14.09 8.43 8.90
C ASN A 171 -12.66 8.91 8.63
N TYR A 172 -11.92 8.08 7.90
CA TYR A 172 -10.54 8.32 7.54
C TYR A 172 -10.44 8.59 6.05
N LEU A 173 -9.47 9.42 5.69
CA LEU A 173 -9.22 9.86 4.32
C LEU A 173 -7.84 9.40 3.88
N SER A 174 -7.73 8.88 2.66
CA SER A 174 -6.44 8.58 2.06
C SER A 174 -5.69 9.90 1.74
N THR A 175 -4.61 10.17 2.45
CA THR A 175 -3.79 11.39 2.23
C THR A 175 -2.60 11.15 1.31
N SER A 176 -2.17 9.89 1.23
CA SER A 176 -1.10 9.46 0.35
C SER A 176 -1.34 8.01 -0.04
N LEU A 177 -0.93 7.66 -1.25
CA LEU A 177 -1.01 6.32 -1.80
C LEU A 177 0.39 5.82 -2.10
N PHE A 178 0.63 4.53 -1.89
CA PHE A 178 1.93 3.89 -2.09
C PHE A 178 1.82 2.81 -3.15
N TYR A 179 2.85 2.73 -3.98
CA TYR A 179 2.94 1.85 -5.15
C TYR A 179 4.29 1.15 -5.16
N ALA A 180 4.35 -0.04 -5.74
CA ALA A 180 5.58 -0.80 -5.88
C ALA A 180 6.01 -0.78 -7.35
N GLU A 181 7.30 -0.59 -7.61
CA GLU A 181 7.85 -0.72 -8.97
C GLU A 181 7.91 -2.19 -9.39
N SER A 182 8.32 -3.05 -8.47
CA SER A 182 8.29 -4.49 -8.70
C SER A 182 7.93 -5.28 -7.45
N VAL A 183 7.35 -6.46 -7.70
CA VAL A 183 7.07 -7.46 -6.67
C VAL A 183 7.68 -8.79 -7.10
N GLU A 184 8.53 -9.35 -6.26
CA GLU A 184 9.07 -10.69 -6.45
C GLU A 184 8.32 -11.69 -5.58
N ILE A 185 7.93 -12.81 -6.17
CA ILE A 185 7.20 -13.88 -5.50
C ILE A 185 8.08 -15.11 -5.49
N TYR A 186 8.32 -15.65 -4.30
CA TYR A 186 9.00 -16.91 -4.07
C TYR A 186 8.04 -17.88 -3.41
N LEU A 187 7.78 -19.01 -4.05
CA LEU A 187 6.97 -20.09 -3.49
C LEU A 187 7.73 -21.40 -3.58
N GLU A 188 7.88 -22.07 -2.44
CA GLU A 188 8.33 -23.45 -2.34
C GLU A 188 7.25 -24.29 -1.65
N LYS A 189 6.89 -25.42 -2.27
CA LYS A 189 5.88 -26.35 -1.76
C LYS A 189 6.30 -27.79 -1.99
N ASP A 190 5.75 -28.69 -1.17
CA ASP A 190 5.91 -30.12 -1.38
C ASP A 190 5.07 -30.61 -2.57
N SER A 191 5.48 -31.75 -3.15
CA SER A 191 4.72 -32.39 -4.21
C SER A 191 3.31 -32.78 -3.73
N GLY A 192 2.29 -32.55 -4.55
CA GLY A 192 0.89 -32.81 -4.20
C GLY A 192 0.20 -31.70 -3.39
N VAL A 193 0.92 -30.66 -2.95
CA VAL A 193 0.30 -29.47 -2.35
C VAL A 193 -0.34 -28.61 -3.44
N GLY A 194 -1.67 -28.47 -3.40
CA GLY A 194 -2.46 -27.62 -4.31
C GLY A 194 -2.37 -26.14 -3.96
N LEU A 195 -1.16 -25.59 -3.91
CA LEU A 195 -0.91 -24.17 -3.68
C LEU A 195 -0.34 -23.53 -4.95
N GLU A 196 -1.08 -22.60 -5.52
CA GLU A 196 -0.78 -22.00 -6.82
C GLU A 196 -0.84 -20.47 -6.71
N VAL A 197 -0.03 -19.78 -7.52
CA VAL A 197 -0.03 -18.33 -7.62
C VAL A 197 -0.52 -17.95 -9.00
N SER A 198 -1.49 -17.04 -9.05
CA SER A 198 -1.97 -16.41 -10.27
C SER A 198 -1.80 -14.90 -10.16
N PHE A 199 -1.76 -14.21 -11.28
CA PHE A 199 -1.67 -12.75 -11.31
C PHE A 199 -2.36 -12.23 -12.57
N GLN A 200 -2.90 -11.02 -12.48
CA GLN A 200 -3.37 -10.31 -13.67
C GLN A 200 -2.17 -9.81 -14.46
N THR A 201 -2.17 -10.07 -15.77
CA THR A 201 -1.08 -9.69 -16.68
C THR A 201 -1.33 -8.38 -17.42
N GLN A 202 -2.51 -7.77 -17.23
CA GLN A 202 -2.83 -6.49 -17.86
C GLN A 202 -1.94 -5.40 -17.24
N ASP A 203 -1.11 -4.78 -18.07
CA ASP A 203 -0.16 -3.71 -17.70
C ASP A 203 0.91 -4.11 -16.66
N VAL A 204 1.14 -5.42 -16.50
CA VAL A 204 2.18 -6.02 -15.64
C VAL A 204 3.12 -6.86 -16.49
N GLU A 205 4.40 -6.52 -16.51
CA GLU A 205 5.44 -7.36 -17.12
C GLU A 205 5.80 -8.48 -16.13
N VAL A 206 5.68 -9.73 -16.60
CA VAL A 206 5.94 -10.92 -15.78
C VAL A 206 7.20 -11.62 -16.27
N GLU A 207 8.21 -11.70 -15.40
CA GLU A 207 9.42 -12.48 -15.63
C GLU A 207 9.41 -13.72 -14.73
N ALA A 208 9.36 -14.91 -15.31
CA ALA A 208 9.43 -16.18 -14.59
C ALA A 208 10.88 -16.67 -14.54
N LYS A 209 11.57 -16.44 -13.41
CA LYS A 209 12.94 -16.95 -13.19
C LYS A 209 12.98 -18.44 -12.92
N LEU A 210 11.94 -18.97 -12.29
CA LEU A 210 11.77 -20.40 -12.03
C LEU A 210 10.28 -20.72 -11.99
N ASN A 211 9.83 -21.76 -12.68
CA ASN A 211 8.44 -22.19 -12.64
C ASN A 211 8.36 -23.71 -12.76
N THR A 212 8.46 -24.39 -11.63
CA THR A 212 8.26 -25.84 -11.52
C THR A 212 7.06 -26.14 -10.62
N ASP A 213 6.65 -27.40 -10.58
CA ASP A 213 5.53 -27.85 -9.74
C ASP A 213 5.77 -27.62 -8.24
N THR A 214 7.02 -27.51 -7.79
CA THR A 214 7.37 -27.37 -6.37
C THR A 214 8.03 -26.04 -6.05
N LYS A 215 8.62 -25.35 -7.03
CA LYS A 215 9.32 -24.07 -6.82
C LYS A 215 8.94 -23.06 -7.89
N LYS A 216 8.54 -21.87 -7.44
CA LYS A 216 8.19 -20.74 -8.31
C LYS A 216 8.91 -19.48 -7.86
N HIS A 217 9.41 -18.76 -8.84
CA HIS A 217 10.04 -17.46 -8.70
C HIS A 217 9.56 -16.58 -9.86
N PHE A 218 8.69 -15.62 -9.54
CA PHE A 218 8.17 -14.64 -10.48
C PHE A 218 8.60 -13.23 -10.07
N ILE A 219 8.88 -12.39 -11.05
CA ILE A 219 9.07 -10.96 -10.86
C ILE A 219 7.99 -10.25 -11.67
N LEU A 220 7.18 -9.48 -10.98
CA LEU A 220 6.12 -8.66 -11.55
C LEU A 220 6.62 -7.22 -11.57
N LYS A 221 6.78 -6.63 -12.76
CA LYS A 221 7.12 -5.21 -12.91
C LYS A 221 5.88 -4.45 -13.34
N TYR A 222 5.66 -3.36 -12.65
CA TYR A 222 4.42 -2.60 -12.69
C TYR A 222 4.64 -1.32 -13.49
N SER A 223 4.05 -1.23 -14.69
CA SER A 223 4.16 -0.04 -15.55
C SER A 223 2.93 0.88 -15.41
N GLY A 224 3.11 2.20 -15.38
CA GLY A 224 2.01 3.19 -15.43
C GLY A 224 1.32 3.56 -14.10
N ASN A 225 0.03 3.95 -14.19
CA ASN A 225 -0.84 4.27 -13.04
C ASN A 225 -1.37 2.99 -12.38
N GLN A 226 -0.43 2.35 -11.70
CA GLN A 226 -0.61 1.11 -10.96
C GLN A 226 -1.59 1.25 -9.80
N ALA A 227 -2.23 0.15 -9.42
CA ALA A 227 -3.12 0.12 -8.27
C ALA A 227 -2.30 0.32 -6.97
N PRO A 228 -2.67 1.25 -6.07
CA PRO A 228 -1.93 1.48 -4.83
C PRO A 228 -2.05 0.27 -3.91
N PHE A 229 -0.99 -0.20 -3.27
CA PHE A 229 -1.11 -1.36 -2.36
C PHE A 229 -1.35 -0.95 -0.89
N ALA A 230 -0.99 0.28 -0.55
CA ALA A 230 -1.10 0.84 0.79
C ALA A 230 -1.43 2.33 0.74
N ALA A 231 -1.93 2.86 1.85
CA ALA A 231 -2.25 4.27 2.00
C ALA A 231 -1.82 4.80 3.37
N LYS A 232 -1.58 6.11 3.43
CA LYS A 232 -1.52 6.84 4.70
C LYS A 232 -2.87 7.48 4.96
N PHE A 233 -3.48 7.13 6.09
CA PHE A 233 -4.78 7.65 6.47
C PHE A 233 -4.66 8.82 7.46
N THR A 234 -5.61 9.76 7.38
CA THR A 234 -5.85 10.73 8.44
C THR A 234 -7.32 10.76 8.77
N LYS A 235 -7.68 11.09 10.02
CA LYS A 235 -9.09 11.30 10.37
C LYS A 235 -9.61 12.51 9.61
N GLY A 236 -10.86 12.47 9.15
CA GLY A 236 -11.50 13.60 8.48
C GLY A 236 -11.38 14.89 9.29
N LYS A 237 -11.63 14.83 10.60
CA LYS A 237 -11.46 16.01 11.48
C LYS A 237 -10.04 16.59 11.54
N ASP A 238 -9.03 15.80 11.21
CA ASP A 238 -7.61 16.13 11.25
C ASP A 238 -7.04 16.27 9.83
N PHE A 239 -7.90 16.36 8.81
CA PHE A 239 -7.53 16.52 7.41
C PHE A 239 -7.01 17.94 7.15
N ASN A 240 -5.80 18.17 7.63
CA ASN A 240 -4.94 19.27 7.26
C ASN A 240 -3.80 18.68 6.46
N ILE A 241 -3.82 18.91 5.15
CA ILE A 241 -2.70 18.55 4.30
C ILE A 241 -1.55 19.49 4.69
N MET A 242 -0.63 19.00 5.54
CA MET A 242 0.70 19.61 5.73
C MET A 242 1.49 19.53 4.43
#